data_AF-A0A842MY62-F1
#
_entry.id   AF-A0A842MY62-F1
#
_cell.length_a   1.000
_cell.length_b   1.000
_cell.length_c   1.000
_cell.angle_alpha   90.00
_cell.angle_beta   90.00
_cell.angle_gamma   90.00
#
_symmetry.space_group_name_H-M   'P 1'
#
loop_
_entity.id
_entity.type
_entity.pdbx_description
1 polymer ?
#
loop_
_entity_poly.entity_id
_entity_poly.type
_entity_poly.pdbx_seq_one_letter_code
_entity_poly.pdbx_strand_id
1 'polypeptide(L)'
;MRIEEYVAVYRQILETLQRAGIRDPEAARVILQELGKDRRAIEAAEERRLKGTEEPATERQRKFLERRGVVFPRDISKTQASEIIARLTAQTSAK
;
A
#
# COMPACT_ATOMS: atom_id res chain seq x y z
N MET A 1 11.73 10.76 8.95
CA MET A 1 12.52 10.33 10.11
C MET A 1 13.62 11.34 10.39
N ARG A 2 13.90 11.60 11.66
CA ARG A 2 15.06 12.40 12.08
C ARG A 2 16.30 11.52 12.21
N ILE A 3 17.49 12.12 12.26
CA ILE A 3 18.76 11.39 12.32
C ILE A 3 18.84 10.47 13.56
N GLU A 4 18.26 10.89 14.68
CA GLU A 4 18.24 10.14 15.93
C GLU A 4 17.51 8.80 15.80
N GLU A 5 16.44 8.76 14.99
CA GLU A 5 15.66 7.55 14.74
C GLU A 5 16.46 6.55 13.90
N TYR A 6 17.22 7.02 12.91
CA TYR A 6 18.12 6.16 12.13
C TYR A 6 19.24 5.58 12.99
N VAL A 7 19.81 6.38 13.90
CA VAL A 7 20.84 5.91 14.84
C VAL A 7 20.27 4.86 15.80
N ALA A 8 19.05 5.05 16.29
CA ALA A 8 18.39 4.08 17.17
C ALA A 8 18.16 2.74 16.45
N VAL A 9 17.63 2.77 15.22
CA VAL A 9 17.43 1.55 14.41
C VAL A 9 18.76 0.86 14.12
N TYR A 10 19.80 1.61 13.77
CA TYR A 10 21.13 1.06 13.53
C TYR A 10 21.69 0.33 14.77
N ARG A 11 21.55 0.92 15.97
CA ARG A 11 21.96 0.28 17.23
C ARG A 11 21.20 -1.02 17.46
N GLN A 12 19.89 -1.02 17.23
CA GLN A 12 19.06 -2.23 17.38
C GLN A 12 19.48 -3.34 16.41
N ILE A 13 19.82 -3.00 15.15
CA ILE A 13 20.34 -3.96 14.18
C ILE A 13 21.65 -4.55 14.66
N LEU A 14 22.59 -3.71 15.09
CA LEU A 14 23.89 -4.16 15.61
C LEU A 14 23.73 -5.12 16.79
N GLU A 15 22.89 -4.78 17.77
CA GLU A 15 22.63 -5.65 18.90
C GLU A 15 22.03 -7.00 18.48
N THR A 16 21.12 -6.98 17.49
CA THR A 16 20.49 -8.19 16.96
C THR A 16 21.50 -9.11 16.28
N LEU A 17 22.36 -8.54 15.42
CA LEU A 17 23.44 -9.28 14.77
C LEU A 17 24.42 -9.84 15.79
N GLN A 18 24.81 -9.06 16.80
CA GLN A 18 25.71 -9.50 17.85
C GLN A 18 25.15 -10.69 18.64
N ARG A 19 23.86 -10.68 18.97
CA ARG A 19 23.18 -11.82 19.62
C ARG A 19 23.14 -13.06 18.72
N ALA A 20 23.09 -12.88 17.41
CA ALA A 20 23.19 -13.96 16.42
C ALA A 20 24.63 -14.42 16.15
N GLY A 21 25.63 -13.88 16.87
CA GLY A 21 27.05 -14.20 16.67
C GLY A 21 27.68 -13.53 15.44
N ILE A 22 26.95 -12.64 14.77
CA ILE A 22 27.42 -11.92 13.58
C ILE A 22 28.03 -10.59 14.03
N ARG A 23 29.32 -10.40 13.77
CA ARG A 23 30.05 -9.18 14.11
C ARG A 23 30.54 -8.47 12.85
N ASP A 24 29.57 -8.07 12.03
CA ASP A 24 29.82 -7.36 10.78
C ASP A 24 29.06 -6.02 10.76
N PRO A 25 29.74 -4.89 10.98
CA PRO A 25 29.13 -3.57 10.87
C PRO A 25 28.60 -3.25 9.47
N GLU A 26 29.15 -3.86 8.42
CA GLU A 26 28.71 -3.64 7.04
C GLU A 26 27.34 -4.30 6.81
N ALA A 27 27.12 -5.50 7.35
CA ALA A 27 25.81 -6.14 7.39
C ALA A 27 24.76 -5.24 8.05
N ALA A 28 25.10 -4.55 9.15
CA ALA A 28 24.20 -3.62 9.81
C ALA A 28 23.84 -2.41 8.93
N ARG A 29 24.82 -1.86 8.20
CA ARG A 29 24.61 -0.77 7.23
C ARG A 29 23.68 -1.19 6.10
N VAL A 30 23.88 -2.38 5.53
CA VAL A 30 23.05 -2.92 4.45
C VAL A 30 21.61 -3.14 4.92
N ILE A 31 21.41 -3.77 6.07
CA ILE A 31 20.07 -3.99 6.64
C ILE A 31 19.35 -2.66 6.86
N LEU A 32 20.03 -1.65 7.40
CA LEU A 32 19.44 -0.32 7.58
C LEU A 32 19.01 0.31 6.26
N GLN A 33 19.80 0.14 5.20
CA GLN A 33 19.46 0.64 3.86
C GLN A 33 18.25 -0.06 3.27
N GLU A 34 18.17 -1.39 3.37
CA GLU A 34 17.02 -2.17 2.88
C GLU A 34 15.74 -1.82 3.66
N LEU A 35 15.79 -1.74 4.99
CA LEU A 35 14.65 -1.28 5.80
C LEU A 35 14.19 0.13 5.39
N GLY A 36 15.15 1.02 5.07
CA GLY A 36 14.85 2.35 4.55
C GLY A 36 14.17 2.33 3.17
N LYS A 37 14.53 1.39 2.29
CA LYS A 37 13.89 1.21 0.98
C LYS A 37 12.48 0.64 1.13
N ASP A 38 12.32 -0.40 1.94
CA ASP A 38 11.02 -1.04 2.19
C ASP A 38 10.03 -0.05 2.77
N ARG A 39 10.45 0.76 3.75
CA ARG A 39 9.63 1.82 4.33
C ARG A 39 9.13 2.80 3.27
N ARG A 40 10.03 3.30 2.40
CA ARG A 40 9.65 4.21 1.31
C ARG A 40 8.72 3.54 0.31
N ALA A 41 8.93 2.27 0.01
CA ALA A 41 8.07 1.52 -0.89
C ALA A 41 6.65 1.38 -0.32
N ILE A 42 6.53 1.12 0.98
CA ILE A 42 5.26 1.07 1.71
C ILE A 42 4.60 2.44 1.72
N GLU A 43 5.30 3.50 2.14
CA GLU A 43 4.78 4.87 2.14
C GLU A 43 4.26 5.27 0.76
N ALA A 44 5.04 5.02 -0.30
CA ALA A 44 4.62 5.30 -1.67
C ALA A 44 3.44 4.44 -2.15
N ALA A 45 3.29 3.22 -1.64
CA ALA A 45 2.14 2.37 -1.94
C ALA A 45 0.89 2.85 -1.21
N GLU A 46 1.03 3.28 0.05
CA GLU A 46 -0.06 3.89 0.82
C GLU A 46 -0.52 5.21 0.22
N GLU A 47 0.41 6.09 -0.18
CA GLU A 47 0.08 7.32 -0.90
C GLU A 47 -0.65 7.04 -2.21
N ARG A 48 -0.21 6.04 -2.98
CA ARG A 48 -0.91 5.61 -4.20
C ARG A 48 -2.29 5.04 -3.88
N ARG A 49 -2.45 4.31 -2.78
CA ARG A 49 -3.74 3.78 -2.34
C ARG A 49 -4.70 4.92 -1.97
N LEU A 50 -4.22 5.91 -1.19
CA LEU A 50 -4.98 7.08 -0.78
C LEU A 50 -5.35 7.98 -1.97
N LYS A 51 -4.43 8.22 -2.90
CA LYS A 51 -4.74 8.95 -4.14
C LYS A 51 -5.70 8.18 -5.03
N GLY A 52 -5.49 6.86 -5.17
CA GLY A 52 -6.37 5.97 -5.93
C GLY A 52 -7.79 5.87 -5.35
N THR A 53 -7.97 6.13 -4.05
CA THR A 53 -9.30 6.24 -3.42
C THR A 53 -10.02 7.55 -3.74
N GLU A 54 -9.30 8.60 -4.11
CA GLU A 54 -9.88 9.91 -4.49
C GLU A 54 -10.01 10.10 -6.00
N GLU A 55 -9.31 9.28 -6.81
CA GLU A 55 -9.45 9.32 -8.26
C GLU A 55 -10.90 9.08 -8.70
N PRO A 56 -11.44 9.90 -9.62
CA PRO A 56 -12.74 9.62 -10.23
C PRO A 56 -12.77 8.24 -10.86
N ALA A 57 -13.93 7.59 -10.84
CA ALA A 57 -14.10 6.30 -11.48
C ALA A 57 -13.68 6.35 -12.95
N THR A 58 -13.06 5.28 -13.43
CA THR A 58 -12.70 5.16 -14.84
C THR A 58 -13.97 5.05 -15.68
N GLU A 59 -13.89 5.43 -16.96
CA GLU A 59 -15.02 5.31 -17.89
C GLU A 59 -15.50 3.87 -18.02
N ARG A 60 -14.59 2.89 -17.98
CA ARG A 60 -14.92 1.46 -18.00
C ARG A 60 -15.75 1.04 -16.79
N GLN A 61 -15.41 1.53 -15.59
CA GLN A 61 -16.17 1.25 -14.37
C GLN A 61 -17.56 1.90 -14.43
N ARG A 62 -17.68 3.17 -14.83
CA ARG A 62 -18.97 3.85 -15.01
C ARG A 62 -19.88 3.13 -16.00
N LYS A 63 -19.35 2.79 -17.19
CA LYS A 63 -20.10 2.03 -18.21
C LYS A 63 -20.55 0.67 -17.71
N PHE A 64 -19.74 -0.01 -16.88
CA PHE A 64 -20.16 -1.28 -16.30
C PHE A 64 -21.35 -1.10 -15.34
N LEU A 65 -21.29 -0.08 -14.46
CA LEU A 65 -22.36 0.24 -13.52
C LEU A 65 -23.66 0.64 -14.25
N GLU A 66 -23.55 1.49 -15.28
CA GLU A 66 -24.67 1.89 -16.15
C GLU A 66 -25.32 0.69 -16.84
N ARG A 67 -24.52 -0.22 -17.41
CA ARG A 67 -25.03 -1.47 -18.04
C ARG A 67 -25.75 -2.38 -17.05
N ARG A 68 -25.41 -2.30 -15.76
CA ARG A 68 -26.08 -3.04 -14.68
C ARG A 68 -27.24 -2.26 -14.06
N GLY A 69 -27.59 -1.10 -14.60
CA GLY A 69 -28.70 -0.26 -14.13
C GLY A 69 -28.46 0.35 -12.74
N VAL A 70 -27.21 0.45 -12.29
CA VAL A 70 -26.88 1.00 -10.98
C VAL A 70 -26.87 2.52 -11.04
N VAL A 71 -27.58 3.15 -10.10
CA VAL A 71 -27.53 4.59 -9.89
C VAL A 71 -26.33 4.91 -8.99
N PHE A 72 -25.47 5.83 -9.44
CA PHE A 72 -24.28 6.25 -8.70
C PHE A 72 -24.07 7.77 -8.86
N PRO A 73 -23.40 8.44 -7.89
CA PRO A 73 -23.13 9.86 -7.97
C PRO A 73 -22.10 10.17 -9.08
N ARG A 74 -22.20 11.36 -9.70
CA ARG A 74 -21.40 11.72 -10.88
C ARG A 74 -19.89 11.76 -10.60
N ASP A 75 -19.53 12.05 -9.36
CA ASP A 75 -18.17 12.14 -8.81
C ASP A 75 -17.73 10.84 -8.11
N ILE A 76 -18.41 9.71 -8.34
CA ILE A 76 -18.04 8.43 -7.75
C ILE A 76 -16.55 8.14 -7.96
N SER A 77 -15.87 7.79 -6.88
CA SER A 77 -14.46 7.43 -6.92
C SER A 77 -14.24 6.04 -7.53
N LYS A 78 -13.02 5.81 -8.02
CA LYS A 78 -12.55 4.53 -8.56
C LYS A 78 -12.68 3.40 -7.55
N THR A 79 -12.46 3.66 -6.27
CA THR A 79 -12.62 2.66 -5.20
C THR A 79 -14.08 2.33 -4.94
N GLN A 80 -14.95 3.34 -4.77
CA GLN A 80 -16.39 3.13 -4.61
C GLN A 80 -16.97 2.36 -5.80
N ALA A 81 -16.58 2.70 -7.03
CA ALA A 81 -17.02 1.98 -8.21
C ALA A 81 -16.54 0.52 -8.22
N SER A 82 -15.28 0.25 -7.86
CA SER A 82 -14.75 -1.11 -7.74
C SER A 82 -15.48 -1.94 -6.68
N GLU A 83 -15.83 -1.36 -5.53
CA GLU A 83 -16.57 -2.04 -4.47
C GLU A 83 -17.98 -2.44 -4.90
N ILE A 84 -18.69 -1.55 -5.60
CA ILE A 84 -20.01 -1.86 -6.14
C ILE A 84 -19.91 -2.98 -7.18
N ILE A 85 -18.92 -2.90 -8.09
CA ILE A 85 -18.68 -3.94 -9.09
C ILE A 85 -18.41 -5.29 -8.42
N ALA A 86 -17.54 -5.33 -7.41
CA ALA A 86 -17.20 -6.55 -6.69
C ALA A 86 -18.44 -7.20 -6.04
N ARG A 87 -19.32 -6.40 -5.41
CA ARG A 87 -20.59 -6.88 -4.85
C ARG A 87 -21.51 -7.45 -5.91
N LEU A 88 -21.66 -6.77 -7.05
CA LEU A 88 -22.49 -7.24 -8.17
C LEU A 88 -21.96 -8.56 -8.76
N THR A 89 -20.64 -8.68 -8.92
CA THR A 89 -20.03 -9.90 -9.44
C THR A 89 -20.18 -11.07 -8.47
N ALA A 90 -19.99 -10.84 -7.16
CA ALA A 90 -20.16 -11.87 -6.14
C ALA A 90 -21.61 -12.39 -6.07
N GLN A 91 -22.60 -11.51 -6.22
CA GLN A 91 -24.02 -11.90 -6.27
C GLN A 91 -24.39 -12.67 -7.54
N THR A 92 -23.70 -12.42 -8.66
CA THR A 92 -23.97 -13.13 -9.93
C THR A 92 -23.39 -14.54 -9.91
N SER A 93 -22.31 -14.79 -9.16
CA SER A 93 -21.67 -16.11 -9.04
C SER A 93 -22.29 -17.03 -7.99
N ALA A 94 -23.26 -16.55 -7.20
CA ALA A 94 -23.95 -17.33 -6.16
C ALA A 94 -25.32 -17.88 -6.59
N LYS A 95 -25.67 -17.76 -7.88
CA LYS A 95 -26.84 -18.36 -8.52
C LYS A 95 -26.40 -19.34 -9.59
#